data_AF-A0A482WKP8-F1
#
_entry.id   AF-A0A482WKP8-F1
#
_cell.length_a   1.000
_cell.length_b   1.000
_cell.length_c   1.000
_cell.angle_alpha   90.00
_cell.angle_beta   90.00
_cell.angle_gamma   90.00
#
_symmetry.space_group_name_H-M   'P 1'
#
loop_
_entity.id
_entity.type
_entity.pdbx_description
1 polymer ?
#
loop_
_entity_poly.entity_id
_entity_poly.type
_entity_poly.pdbx_seq_one_letter_code
_entity_poly.pdbx_strand_id
1 'polypeptide(L)'
;MERFRVEADVAVNRANMLTRLWKYAAEVMNSEYLLHAGVFAMVEFDDDIFAAGNCYDKYQYKDYWLFCPYAYRLPEGPILVKDLAVEYKYLKNTSEWFYIARKNAERVIRNYNQFSKGFNTYTYNSTAHTDRVPDEILSVTYDDGKWSKPYYDCGGGNIWMLTYTLITIRLVSGNKEAMKSKDNRKRGEYFVRQRRPPSFPSDSEFNLDYYLKWLPA
;
A
#
# COMPACT_ATOMS: atom_id res chain seq x y z
N MET A 1 -16.06 2.04 -10.06
CA MET A 1 -14.84 1.63 -9.31
C MET A 1 -15.08 0.40 -8.45
N GLU A 2 -16.33 -0.01 -8.21
CA GLU A 2 -16.65 -1.23 -7.46
C GLU A 2 -16.07 -2.52 -8.07
N ARG A 3 -15.85 -2.55 -9.39
CA ARG A 3 -15.22 -3.68 -10.11
C ARG A 3 -13.87 -4.11 -9.51
N PHE A 4 -13.06 -3.15 -9.06
CA PHE A 4 -11.70 -3.40 -8.57
C PHE A 4 -11.56 -3.23 -7.06
N ARG A 5 -12.70 -3.30 -6.37
CA ARG A 5 -12.77 -3.06 -4.94
C ARG A 5 -12.02 -4.16 -4.17
N VAL A 6 -12.07 -5.40 -4.64
CA VAL A 6 -11.43 -6.54 -3.98
C VAL A 6 -9.92 -6.32 -3.84
N GLU A 7 -9.29 -5.84 -4.90
CA GLU A 7 -7.84 -5.64 -5.00
C GLU A 7 -7.40 -4.39 -4.23
N ALA A 8 -8.25 -3.36 -4.19
CA ALA A 8 -8.07 -2.26 -3.26
C ALA A 8 -8.19 -2.71 -1.80
N ASP A 9 -9.14 -3.59 -1.48
CA ASP A 9 -9.32 -4.14 -0.13
C ASP A 9 -8.12 -5.03 0.29
N VAL A 10 -7.46 -5.72 -0.65
CA VAL A 10 -6.17 -6.40 -0.40
C VAL A 10 -5.11 -5.38 0.04
N ALA A 11 -5.04 -4.22 -0.62
CA ALA A 11 -4.12 -3.16 -0.25
C ALA A 11 -4.46 -2.56 1.14
N VAL A 12 -5.74 -2.36 1.45
CA VAL A 12 -6.23 -1.93 2.78
C VAL A 12 -5.85 -2.93 3.86
N ASN A 13 -6.09 -4.23 3.62
CA ASN A 13 -5.74 -5.29 4.56
C ASN A 13 -4.24 -5.28 4.85
N ARG A 14 -3.42 -5.21 3.79
CA ARG A 14 -1.96 -5.24 3.91
C ARG A 14 -1.42 -4.01 4.65
N ALA A 15 -1.95 -2.82 4.36
CA ALA A 15 -1.56 -1.60 5.07
C ALA A 15 -1.86 -1.68 6.57
N ASN A 16 -3.05 -2.16 6.95
CA ASN A 16 -3.43 -2.35 8.35
C ASN A 16 -2.56 -3.40 9.07
N MET A 17 -2.25 -4.51 8.40
CA MET A 17 -1.29 -5.51 8.91
C MET A 17 0.07 -4.87 9.20
N LEU A 18 0.58 -4.05 8.29
CA LEU A 18 1.90 -3.46 8.41
C LEU A 18 1.93 -2.31 9.42
N THR A 19 0.84 -1.58 9.59
CA THR A 19 0.65 -0.67 10.72
C THR A 19 0.76 -1.41 12.06
N ARG A 20 0.18 -2.61 12.18
CA ARG A 20 0.29 -3.43 13.38
C ARG A 20 1.73 -3.88 13.64
N LEU A 21 2.41 -4.41 12.62
CA LEU A 21 3.82 -4.80 12.74
C LEU A 21 4.72 -3.62 13.10
N TRP A 22 4.51 -2.45 12.48
CA TRP A 22 5.27 -1.26 12.83
C TRP A 22 5.04 -0.76 14.26
N LYS A 23 3.84 -0.99 14.82
CA LYS A 23 3.50 -0.61 16.20
C LYS A 23 4.08 -1.58 17.22
N TYR A 24 3.96 -2.89 16.98
CA TYR A 24 4.20 -3.92 18.00
C TYR A 24 5.45 -4.78 17.77
N ALA A 25 6.04 -4.76 16.57
CA ALA A 25 7.18 -5.59 16.18
C ALA A 25 8.08 -4.84 15.17
N ALA A 26 8.50 -3.63 15.53
CA ALA A 26 9.21 -2.73 14.61
C ALA A 26 10.56 -3.28 14.14
N GLU A 27 11.18 -4.16 14.92
CA GLU A 27 12.42 -4.88 14.58
C GLU A 27 12.23 -5.87 13.44
N VAL A 28 11.08 -6.54 13.36
CA VAL A 28 10.73 -7.46 12.26
C VAL A 28 10.68 -6.71 10.94
N MET A 29 10.24 -5.45 10.99
CA MET A 29 10.13 -4.57 9.84
C MET A 29 11.48 -4.12 9.26
N ASN A 30 12.62 -4.44 9.87
CA ASN A 30 13.95 -4.19 9.29
C ASN A 30 14.33 -5.23 8.21
N SER A 31 13.55 -6.31 8.06
CA SER A 31 13.76 -7.32 7.03
C SER A 31 13.25 -6.83 5.67
N GLU A 32 14.17 -6.54 4.75
CA GLU A 32 13.80 -6.22 3.36
C GLU A 32 13.13 -7.39 2.68
N TYR A 33 13.58 -8.61 2.96
CA TYR A 33 12.97 -9.81 2.41
C TYR A 33 11.50 -9.92 2.81
N LEU A 34 11.14 -9.66 4.07
CA LEU A 34 9.74 -9.65 4.50
C LEU A 34 8.89 -8.65 3.71
N LEU A 35 9.46 -7.46 3.46
CA LEU A 35 8.78 -6.39 2.73
C LEU A 35 8.64 -6.73 1.24
N HIS A 36 9.68 -7.31 0.64
CA HIS A 36 9.67 -7.80 -0.74
C HIS A 36 8.68 -8.96 -0.91
N ALA A 37 8.74 -9.98 -0.05
CA ALA A 37 7.81 -11.10 -0.04
C ALA A 37 6.36 -10.64 0.15
N GLY A 38 6.16 -9.57 0.93
CA GLY A 38 4.84 -8.99 1.13
C GLY A 38 4.20 -8.43 -0.14
N VAL A 39 4.94 -7.68 -0.95
CA VAL A 39 4.44 -7.17 -2.24
C VAL A 39 4.44 -8.25 -3.31
N PHE A 40 5.36 -9.21 -3.26
CA PHE A 40 5.34 -10.41 -4.12
C PHE A 40 4.03 -11.15 -3.98
N ALA A 41 3.67 -11.50 -2.74
CA ALA A 41 2.48 -12.30 -2.43
C ALA A 41 1.18 -11.60 -2.87
N MET A 42 1.14 -10.27 -2.86
CA MET A 42 -0.03 -9.52 -3.38
C MET A 42 -0.19 -9.71 -4.88
N VAL A 43 0.91 -9.63 -5.64
CA VAL A 43 0.89 -9.84 -7.08
C VAL A 43 0.62 -11.31 -7.39
N GLU A 44 1.20 -12.25 -6.64
CA GLU A 44 0.98 -13.69 -6.82
C GLU A 44 -0.45 -14.13 -6.52
N PHE A 45 -1.10 -13.51 -5.53
CA PHE A 45 -2.44 -13.90 -5.07
C PHE A 45 -3.54 -13.64 -6.11
N ASP A 46 -3.40 -12.59 -6.91
CA ASP A 46 -4.43 -12.14 -7.84
C ASP A 46 -3.84 -11.74 -9.19
N ASP A 47 -4.30 -12.39 -10.26
CA ASP A 47 -3.84 -12.14 -11.62
C ASP A 47 -4.29 -10.78 -12.18
N ASP A 48 -5.34 -10.18 -11.62
CA ASP A 48 -5.75 -8.82 -11.95
C ASP A 48 -4.82 -7.77 -11.34
N ILE A 49 -4.05 -8.14 -10.30
CA ILE A 49 -2.96 -7.31 -9.75
C ILE A 49 -1.70 -7.48 -10.61
N PHE A 50 -1.43 -6.46 -11.41
CA PHE A 50 -0.23 -6.39 -12.23
C PHE A 50 1.03 -6.07 -11.41
N ALA A 51 0.90 -5.16 -10.45
CA ALA A 51 2.00 -4.72 -9.62
C ALA A 51 1.53 -4.24 -8.25
N ALA A 52 2.39 -4.35 -7.25
CA ALA A 52 2.13 -3.86 -5.90
C ALA A 52 3.38 -3.20 -5.34
N GLY A 53 3.21 -2.18 -4.50
CA GLY A 53 4.33 -1.49 -3.87
C GLY A 53 4.04 -1.03 -2.46
N ASN A 54 5.10 -0.90 -1.67
CA ASN A 54 5.10 -0.29 -0.35
C ASN A 54 6.23 0.76 -0.29
N CYS A 55 5.93 2.00 -0.64
CA CYS A 55 6.93 3.06 -0.82
C CYS A 55 7.06 3.95 0.42
N TYR A 56 8.27 4.12 0.96
CA TYR A 56 8.51 4.88 2.18
C TYR A 56 8.80 6.36 1.92
N ASP A 57 8.37 7.27 2.80
CA ASP A 57 8.79 8.69 2.73
C ASP A 57 10.29 8.82 3.04
N LYS A 58 10.86 10.01 2.81
CA LYS A 58 12.29 10.27 2.93
C LYS A 58 12.84 9.90 4.30
N TYR A 59 13.89 9.08 4.32
CA TYR A 59 14.55 8.57 5.54
C TYR A 59 13.60 7.85 6.51
N GLN A 60 12.51 7.27 6.01
CA GLN A 60 11.55 6.55 6.85
C GLN A 60 11.83 5.04 6.95
N TYR A 61 12.82 4.54 6.21
CA TYR A 61 13.26 3.15 6.27
C TYR A 61 14.79 3.07 6.35
N LYS A 62 15.30 2.51 7.46
CA LYS A 62 16.74 2.43 7.77
C LYS A 62 17.43 3.79 7.54
N ASP A 63 18.63 3.78 6.96
CA ASP A 63 19.43 4.91 6.50
C ASP A 63 19.21 5.23 5.01
N TYR A 64 18.24 4.58 4.36
CA TYR A 64 17.95 4.82 2.95
C TYR A 64 17.28 6.17 2.74
N TRP A 65 17.74 6.89 1.72
CA TRP A 65 17.09 8.14 1.29
C TRP A 65 15.63 7.90 0.94
N LEU A 66 15.38 6.87 0.12
CA LEU A 66 14.08 6.34 -0.24
C LEU A 66 14.18 4.83 -0.34
N PHE A 67 13.05 4.16 -0.11
CA PHE A 67 12.94 2.73 -0.21
C PHE A 67 11.52 2.38 -0.62
N CYS A 68 11.36 1.58 -1.65
CA CYS A 68 10.07 1.11 -2.10
C CYS A 68 10.15 -0.31 -2.67
N PRO A 69 9.97 -1.36 -1.84
CA PRO A 69 9.70 -2.71 -2.32
C PRO A 69 8.53 -2.66 -3.30
N TYR A 70 8.79 -3.13 -4.51
CA TYR A 70 7.87 -3.06 -5.63
C TYR A 70 7.93 -4.35 -6.43
N ALA A 71 6.79 -5.04 -6.49
CA ALA A 71 6.58 -6.25 -7.26
C ALA A 71 5.81 -5.93 -8.54
N TYR A 72 6.18 -6.54 -9.66
CA TYR A 72 5.41 -6.47 -10.90
C TYR A 72 5.63 -7.70 -11.78
N ARG A 73 4.63 -8.01 -12.61
CA ARG A 73 4.70 -9.12 -13.57
C ARG A 73 5.53 -8.72 -14.79
N LEU A 74 6.56 -9.48 -15.09
CA LEU A 74 7.35 -9.34 -16.31
C LEU A 74 6.53 -9.81 -17.53
N PRO A 75 6.86 -9.32 -18.75
CA PRO A 75 6.21 -9.78 -19.98
C PRO A 75 6.28 -11.29 -20.18
N GLU A 76 7.37 -11.93 -19.73
CA GLU A 76 7.61 -13.37 -19.86
C GLU A 76 6.81 -14.22 -18.87
N GLY A 77 6.13 -13.58 -17.90
CA GLY A 77 5.28 -14.25 -16.90
C GLY A 77 5.75 -14.15 -15.45
N PRO A 78 7.06 -14.28 -15.12
CA PRO A 78 7.52 -14.24 -13.73
C PRO A 78 7.27 -12.89 -13.03
N ILE A 79 7.21 -12.92 -11.70
CA ILE A 79 7.14 -11.72 -10.86
C ILE A 79 8.57 -11.30 -10.49
N LEU A 80 8.91 -10.04 -10.75
CA LEU A 80 10.14 -9.42 -10.25
C LEU A 80 9.83 -8.49 -9.09
N VAL A 81 10.65 -8.53 -8.04
CA VAL A 81 10.58 -7.59 -6.92
C VAL A 81 11.89 -6.87 -6.75
N LYS A 82 11.82 -5.54 -6.70
CA LYS A 82 12.99 -4.66 -6.58
C LYS A 82 12.66 -3.43 -5.74
N ASP A 83 13.69 -2.68 -5.38
CA ASP A 83 13.50 -1.33 -4.83
C ASP A 83 13.24 -0.32 -5.96
N LEU A 84 11.98 0.11 -6.11
CA LEU A 84 11.58 1.12 -7.09
C LEU A 84 12.29 2.45 -6.86
N ALA A 85 12.70 2.77 -5.63
CA ALA A 85 13.38 4.02 -5.31
C ALA A 85 14.74 4.16 -6.00
N VAL A 86 15.37 3.07 -6.42
CA VAL A 86 16.64 3.08 -7.16
C VAL A 86 16.46 3.77 -8.52
N GLU A 87 15.35 3.50 -9.20
CA GLU A 87 15.08 3.97 -10.57
C GLU A 87 14.12 5.18 -10.61
N TYR A 88 13.23 5.30 -9.63
CA TYR A 88 12.15 6.29 -9.64
C TYR A 88 12.05 7.05 -8.32
N LYS A 89 12.38 8.36 -8.34
CA LYS A 89 12.29 9.24 -7.17
C LYS A 89 10.86 9.80 -7.02
N TYR A 90 10.00 9.06 -6.33
CA TYR A 90 8.56 9.31 -6.18
C TYR A 90 8.16 10.45 -5.21
N LEU A 91 9.12 11.19 -4.65
CA LEU A 91 8.85 12.38 -3.84
C LEU A 91 8.88 13.69 -4.63
N LYS A 92 9.13 13.65 -5.94
CA LYS A 92 9.11 14.85 -6.78
C LYS A 92 7.68 15.41 -6.87
N ASN A 93 7.55 16.73 -7.05
CA ASN A 93 6.25 17.41 -7.16
C ASN A 93 5.35 16.86 -8.29
N THR A 94 5.91 16.12 -9.24
CA THR A 94 5.20 15.46 -10.33
C THR A 94 4.55 14.13 -9.93
N SER A 95 4.86 13.58 -8.75
CA SER A 95 4.33 12.31 -8.25
C SER A 95 3.02 12.53 -7.51
N GLU A 96 1.95 12.81 -8.27
CA GLU A 96 0.61 13.12 -7.74
C GLU A 96 0.08 12.01 -6.82
N TRP A 97 0.32 10.74 -7.19
CA TRP A 97 -0.12 9.57 -6.45
C TRP A 97 0.43 9.56 -5.02
N PHE A 98 1.72 9.88 -4.84
CA PHE A 98 2.35 9.92 -3.51
C PHE A 98 1.99 11.16 -2.70
N TYR A 99 1.73 12.28 -3.37
CA TYR A 99 1.33 13.47 -2.64
C TYR A 99 -0.07 13.32 -2.03
N ILE A 100 -1.02 12.75 -2.77
CA ILE A 100 -2.43 12.69 -2.33
C ILE A 100 -2.64 11.67 -1.21
N ALA A 101 -2.11 10.45 -1.34
CA ALA A 101 -2.26 9.44 -0.28
C ALA A 101 -1.63 9.94 1.02
N ARG A 102 -0.46 10.58 0.92
CA ARG A 102 0.16 11.29 2.04
C ARG A 102 -0.72 12.36 2.68
N LYS A 103 -1.59 13.07 1.94
CA LYS A 103 -2.53 14.05 2.50
C LYS A 103 -3.75 13.40 3.15
N ASN A 104 -4.29 12.35 2.55
CA ASN A 104 -5.36 11.55 3.16
C ASN A 104 -4.92 10.95 4.51
N ALA A 105 -3.67 10.49 4.59
CA ALA A 105 -3.07 10.03 5.83
C ALA A 105 -3.10 11.07 6.96
N GLU A 106 -2.78 12.33 6.66
CA GLU A 106 -2.81 13.41 7.66
C GLU A 106 -4.21 13.61 8.22
N ARG A 107 -5.23 13.41 7.39
CA ARG A 107 -6.65 13.51 7.79
C ARG A 107 -7.01 12.39 8.77
N VAL A 108 -6.69 11.13 8.43
CA VAL A 108 -6.95 9.96 9.30
C VAL A 108 -6.27 10.13 10.66
N ILE A 109 -4.99 10.49 10.65
CA ILE A 109 -4.19 10.72 11.87
C ILE A 109 -4.75 11.86 12.70
N ARG A 110 -5.17 12.96 12.06
CA ARG A 110 -5.74 14.13 12.75
C ARG A 110 -7.09 13.82 13.38
N ASN A 111 -7.94 13.08 12.69
CA ASN A 111 -9.28 12.72 13.17
C ASN A 111 -9.20 11.75 14.35
N TYR A 112 -8.24 10.80 14.31
CA TYR A 112 -7.94 9.89 15.41
C TYR A 112 -9.19 9.21 16.00
N ASN A 113 -10.00 8.60 15.15
CA ASN A 113 -11.26 7.98 15.52
C ASN A 113 -11.49 6.59 14.87
N GLN A 114 -10.63 6.17 13.95
CA GLN A 114 -10.75 4.91 13.20
C GLN A 114 -9.90 3.80 13.84
N PHE A 115 -10.29 3.30 15.01
CA PHE A 115 -9.54 2.24 15.69
C PHE A 115 -10.08 0.85 15.36
N SER A 116 -9.18 -0.04 14.99
CA SER A 116 -9.40 -1.48 15.01
C SER A 116 -8.89 -2.03 16.35
N LYS A 117 -9.74 -2.77 17.06
CA LYS A 117 -9.45 -3.33 18.38
C LYS A 117 -9.61 -4.84 18.37
N GLY A 118 -8.78 -5.52 19.15
CA GLY A 118 -8.83 -6.97 19.30
C GLY A 118 -8.07 -7.43 20.54
N PHE A 119 -7.88 -8.74 20.64
CA PHE A 119 -7.08 -9.37 21.68
C PHE A 119 -6.21 -10.46 21.06
N ASN A 120 -4.98 -10.59 21.54
CA ASN A 120 -4.10 -11.71 21.26
C ASN A 120 -3.96 -12.58 22.50
N THR A 121 -3.86 -13.89 22.31
CA THR A 121 -3.39 -14.84 23.33
C THR A 121 -2.28 -15.66 22.69
N TYR A 122 -1.17 -15.84 23.40
CA TYR A 122 -0.01 -16.55 22.87
C TYR A 122 0.09 -17.94 23.45
N THR A 123 0.83 -18.83 22.80
CA THR A 123 1.10 -20.16 23.35
C THR A 123 1.93 -20.03 24.63
N TYR A 124 1.42 -20.53 25.75
CA TYR A 124 2.17 -20.60 27.01
C TYR A 124 2.80 -21.99 27.17
N ASN A 125 2.02 -23.04 26.90
CA ASN A 125 2.47 -24.43 26.84
C ASN A 125 1.58 -25.25 25.88
N SER A 126 1.75 -26.58 25.84
CA SER A 126 0.98 -27.48 24.95
C SER A 126 -0.52 -27.56 25.25
N THR A 127 -0.98 -27.00 26.36
CA THR A 127 -2.37 -27.12 26.87
C THR A 127 -3.02 -25.77 27.17
N ALA A 128 -2.27 -24.66 27.14
CA ALA A 128 -2.76 -23.37 27.59
C ALA A 128 -2.17 -22.20 26.78
N HIS A 129 -2.97 -21.13 26.71
CA HIS A 129 -2.55 -19.84 26.20
C HIS A 129 -2.27 -18.86 27.34
N THR A 130 -1.58 -17.76 27.03
CA THR A 130 -1.44 -16.61 27.92
C THR A 130 -2.78 -15.92 28.13
N ASP A 131 -2.83 -15.02 29.12
CA ASP A 131 -3.93 -14.06 29.24
C ASP A 131 -4.08 -13.20 27.97
N ARG A 132 -5.29 -12.65 27.80
CA ARG A 132 -5.62 -11.76 26.68
C ARG A 132 -4.80 -10.47 26.76
N VAL A 133 -4.02 -10.23 25.72
CA VAL A 133 -3.29 -8.99 25.50
C VAL A 133 -4.07 -8.11 24.52
N PRO A 134 -4.46 -6.87 24.88
CA PRO A 134 -5.21 -6.00 23.99
C PRO A 134 -4.37 -5.56 22.77
N ASP A 135 -4.97 -5.61 21.58
CA ASP A 135 -4.44 -5.09 20.32
C ASP A 135 -5.30 -3.90 19.87
N GLU A 136 -4.67 -2.79 19.54
CA GLU A 136 -5.37 -1.63 19.01
C GLU A 136 -4.49 -0.92 17.99
N ILE A 137 -5.01 -0.61 16.81
CA ILE A 137 -4.32 0.20 15.82
C ILE A 137 -5.26 1.27 15.26
N LEU A 138 -4.71 2.41 14.86
CA LEU A 138 -5.42 3.33 13.97
C LEU A 138 -5.40 2.70 12.57
N SER A 139 -6.57 2.24 12.13
CA SER A 139 -6.73 1.53 10.86
C SER A 139 -7.21 2.48 9.76
N VAL A 140 -6.80 2.18 8.53
CA VAL A 140 -7.30 2.79 7.31
C VAL A 140 -8.39 1.94 6.68
N THR A 141 -9.30 2.57 5.95
CA THR A 141 -10.40 1.94 5.23
C THR A 141 -10.28 2.20 3.72
N TYR A 142 -11.14 1.56 2.93
CA TYR A 142 -11.20 1.80 1.49
C TYR A 142 -11.37 3.29 1.13
N ASP A 143 -12.13 4.03 1.94
CA ASP A 143 -12.44 5.45 1.69
C ASP A 143 -11.25 6.40 2.01
N ASP A 144 -10.19 5.88 2.63
CA ASP A 144 -8.97 6.63 2.90
C ASP A 144 -7.97 6.56 1.75
N GLY A 145 -8.09 5.55 0.90
CA GLY A 145 -7.29 5.43 -0.32
C GLY A 145 -7.85 6.25 -1.49
N LYS A 146 -7.15 6.20 -2.61
CA LYS A 146 -7.55 6.91 -3.83
C LYS A 146 -7.11 6.15 -5.07
N TRP A 147 -8.03 6.02 -6.01
CA TRP A 147 -7.72 5.60 -7.37
C TRP A 147 -7.13 6.74 -8.18
N SER A 148 -6.05 6.47 -8.89
CA SER A 148 -5.53 7.35 -9.93
C SER A 148 -6.52 7.46 -11.09
N LYS A 149 -6.39 8.52 -11.89
CA LYS A 149 -6.88 8.45 -13.28
C LYS A 149 -6.08 7.36 -14.02
N PRO A 150 -6.63 6.74 -15.06
CA PRO A 150 -5.83 5.87 -15.91
C PRO A 150 -4.62 6.59 -16.45
N TYR A 151 -3.52 5.86 -16.53
CA TYR A 151 -2.32 6.33 -17.19
C TYR A 151 -1.63 5.17 -17.87
N TYR A 152 -0.83 5.50 -18.89
CA TYR A 152 0.01 4.54 -19.56
C TYR A 152 1.38 4.51 -18.88
N ASP A 153 1.79 3.34 -18.38
CA ASP A 153 3.08 3.15 -17.74
C ASP A 153 4.13 2.68 -18.75
N CYS A 154 4.81 3.66 -19.32
CA CYS A 154 5.92 3.48 -20.24
C CYS A 154 7.24 3.02 -19.58
N GLY A 155 7.29 2.96 -18.24
CA GLY A 155 8.52 2.63 -17.49
C GLY A 155 8.57 1.20 -16.93
N GLY A 156 7.41 0.56 -16.75
CA GLY A 156 7.33 -0.79 -16.17
C GLY A 156 6.87 -1.86 -17.15
N GLY A 157 5.65 -1.71 -17.68
CA GLY A 157 5.00 -2.76 -18.47
C GLY A 157 4.58 -2.36 -19.88
N ASN A 158 4.68 -1.07 -20.25
CA ASN A 158 4.07 -0.53 -21.47
C ASN A 158 2.58 -0.89 -21.55
N ILE A 159 1.86 -0.66 -20.46
CA ILE A 159 0.44 -0.98 -20.34
C ILE A 159 -0.35 0.17 -19.70
N TRP A 160 -1.63 0.22 -20.03
CA TRP A 160 -2.61 1.04 -19.32
C TRP A 160 -2.91 0.46 -17.94
N MET A 161 -2.93 1.32 -16.93
CA MET A 161 -3.17 0.92 -15.55
C MET A 161 -4.03 1.91 -14.80
N LEU A 162 -4.64 1.39 -13.75
CA LEU A 162 -5.17 2.15 -12.62
C LEU A 162 -4.35 1.82 -11.39
N THR A 163 -4.17 2.79 -10.49
CA THR A 163 -3.47 2.57 -9.24
C THR A 163 -4.35 2.98 -8.09
N TYR A 164 -4.61 2.07 -7.16
CA TYR A 164 -5.19 2.40 -5.87
C TYR A 164 -4.06 2.66 -4.88
N THR A 165 -4.03 3.84 -4.28
CA THR A 165 -2.98 4.22 -3.32
C THR A 165 -3.60 4.54 -1.97
N LEU A 166 -3.01 4.02 -0.90
CA LEU A 166 -3.35 4.30 0.48
C LEU A 166 -2.07 4.37 1.34
N ILE A 167 -2.20 4.63 2.63
CA ILE A 167 -1.07 4.83 3.54
C ILE A 167 -0.96 3.71 4.59
N THR A 168 0.25 3.38 4.98
CA THR A 168 0.55 2.71 6.26
C THR A 168 0.95 3.72 7.32
N ILE A 169 0.28 3.62 8.47
CA ILE A 169 0.48 4.50 9.61
C ILE A 169 1.50 3.85 10.56
N ARG A 170 2.45 4.63 11.07
CA ARG A 170 3.27 4.27 12.22
C ARG A 170 2.79 5.09 13.41
N LEU A 171 2.41 4.45 14.51
CA LEU A 171 2.14 5.11 15.78
C LEU A 171 3.24 4.76 16.76
N VAL A 172 4.06 5.74 17.15
CA VAL A 172 5.13 5.57 18.14
C VAL A 172 4.60 5.76 19.57
N SER A 173 3.43 6.41 19.74
CA SER A 173 2.81 6.64 21.05
C SER A 173 1.29 6.58 20.97
N GLY A 174 0.64 6.05 22.02
CA GLY A 174 -0.83 6.07 22.18
C GLY A 174 -1.42 7.43 22.57
N ASN A 175 -0.59 8.49 22.68
CA ASN A 175 -1.05 9.83 23.02
C ASN A 175 -1.29 10.68 21.74
N LYS A 176 -2.51 11.23 21.62
CA LYS A 176 -2.94 12.18 20.57
C LYS A 176 -1.97 13.36 20.38
N GLU A 177 -1.34 13.85 21.44
CA GLU A 177 -0.43 15.01 21.38
C GLU A 177 0.91 14.66 20.77
N ALA A 178 1.49 13.52 21.16
CA ALA A 178 2.73 13.04 20.56
C ALA A 178 2.54 12.67 19.09
N MET A 179 1.35 12.23 18.67
CA MET A 179 1.02 12.00 17.24
C MET A 179 0.99 13.27 16.38
N LYS A 180 0.92 14.45 17.00
CA LYS A 180 1.11 15.73 16.30
C LYS A 180 2.58 16.10 16.13
N SER A 181 3.56 15.30 16.55
CA SER A 181 4.97 15.54 16.16
C SER A 181 5.16 15.22 14.67
N LYS A 182 6.10 15.87 13.96
CA LYS A 182 6.39 15.55 12.54
C LYS A 182 7.02 14.16 12.38
N ASP A 183 7.73 13.69 13.40
CA ASP A 183 8.41 12.38 13.44
C ASP A 183 7.44 11.19 13.48
N ASN A 184 6.22 11.40 13.98
CA ASN A 184 5.27 10.31 14.21
C ASN A 184 4.34 10.02 13.04
N ARG A 185 4.50 10.68 11.88
CA ARG A 185 3.35 10.77 10.96
C ARG A 185 3.29 9.75 9.84
N LYS A 186 4.36 9.33 9.17
CA LYS A 186 4.17 8.57 7.91
C LYS A 186 5.35 7.70 7.61
N ARG A 187 5.10 6.42 7.30
CA ARG A 187 6.17 5.53 6.87
C ARG A 187 6.11 5.23 5.39
N GLY A 188 4.97 4.83 4.84
CA GLY A 188 4.92 4.55 3.41
C GLY A 188 3.55 4.29 2.84
N GLU A 189 3.47 4.32 1.53
CA GLU A 189 2.27 4.14 0.74
C GLU A 189 2.18 2.73 0.20
N TYR A 190 0.98 2.16 0.29
CA TYR A 190 0.66 0.90 -0.31
C TYR A 190 -0.12 1.18 -1.57
N PHE A 191 0.24 0.49 -2.63
CA PHE A 191 -0.55 0.56 -3.84
C PHE A 191 -0.62 -0.76 -4.57
N VAL A 192 -1.73 -0.91 -5.27
CA VAL A 192 -1.99 -1.99 -6.22
C VAL A 192 -2.22 -1.36 -7.57
N ARG A 193 -1.59 -1.92 -8.61
CA ARG A 193 -1.78 -1.58 -10.00
C ARG A 193 -2.43 -2.75 -10.70
N GLN A 194 -3.45 -2.47 -11.48
CA GLN A 194 -4.17 -3.52 -12.20
C GLN A 194 -3.95 -3.45 -13.70
N ARG A 195 -3.95 -4.63 -14.31
CA ARG A 195 -3.83 -4.81 -15.75
C ARG A 195 -5.16 -4.53 -16.45
N ARG A 196 -5.06 -4.26 -17.76
CA ARG A 196 -6.19 -4.19 -18.68
C ARG A 196 -6.96 -5.52 -18.73
N PRO A 197 -8.31 -5.53 -18.78
CA PRO A 197 -9.07 -6.75 -19.02
C PRO A 197 -8.85 -7.31 -20.45
N PRO A 198 -8.94 -8.64 -20.66
CA PRO A 198 -8.70 -9.27 -21.97
C PRO A 198 -9.67 -8.85 -23.09
N SER A 199 -10.84 -8.32 -22.76
CA SER A 199 -11.92 -7.98 -23.71
C SER A 199 -11.79 -6.59 -24.35
N PHE A 200 -10.62 -5.95 -24.29
CA PHE A 200 -10.41 -4.59 -24.79
C PHE A 200 -9.68 -4.60 -26.14
N PRO A 201 -9.98 -3.66 -27.05
CA PRO A 201 -9.35 -3.59 -28.37
C PRO A 201 -7.84 -3.28 -28.26
N SER A 202 -7.03 -3.50 -29.29
CA SER A 202 -5.57 -3.28 -29.24
C SER A 202 -5.19 -1.83 -28.86
N ASP A 203 -3.93 -1.60 -28.48
CA ASP A 203 -3.42 -0.28 -28.05
C ASP A 203 -3.64 0.85 -29.07
N SER A 204 -3.84 0.50 -30.34
CA SER A 204 -4.15 1.42 -31.45
C SER A 204 -5.59 1.99 -31.43
N GLU A 205 -6.51 1.41 -30.65
CA GLU A 205 -7.93 1.78 -30.63
C GLU A 205 -8.38 2.39 -29.29
N PHE A 206 -7.45 2.57 -28.35
CA PHE A 206 -7.76 3.06 -27.01
C PHE A 206 -7.75 4.60 -26.96
N ASN A 207 -8.93 5.23 -26.81
CA ASN A 207 -9.09 6.68 -26.61
C ASN A 207 -9.86 6.97 -25.30
N LEU A 208 -9.58 8.14 -24.70
CA LEU A 208 -10.19 8.70 -23.49
C LEU A 208 -11.73 8.61 -23.49
N ASP A 209 -12.37 8.82 -24.65
CA ASP A 209 -13.82 8.74 -24.82
C ASP A 209 -14.41 7.34 -24.59
N TYR A 210 -13.64 6.28 -24.87
CA TYR A 210 -14.06 4.90 -24.62
C TYR A 210 -13.94 4.53 -23.14
N TYR A 211 -13.02 5.18 -22.43
CA TYR A 211 -12.79 4.98 -21.00
C TYR A 211 -13.80 5.71 -20.11
N LEU A 212 -14.27 6.90 -20.51
CA LEU A 212 -15.30 7.64 -19.76
C LEU A 212 -16.60 6.85 -19.59
N LYS A 213 -16.88 5.88 -20.48
CA LYS A 213 -18.01 4.94 -20.39
C LYS A 213 -17.85 3.87 -19.29
N TRP A 214 -16.66 3.75 -18.69
CA TRP A 214 -16.29 2.74 -17.69
C TRP A 214 -16.07 3.32 -16.28
N LEU A 215 -16.01 4.64 -16.14
CA LEU A 215 -16.14 5.29 -14.83
C LEU A 215 -17.61 5.13 -14.41
N PRO A 216 -17.92 4.72 -13.16
CA PRO A 216 -19.29 4.74 -12.69
C PRO A 216 -19.81 6.18 -12.80
N ALA A 217 -21.05 6.33 -13.27
CA ALA A 217 -21.76 7.61 -13.25
C ALA A 217 -21.80 8.21 -11.85
#